data_AF-A0A5C6N8M0-F1
#
_entry.id   AF-A0A5C6N8M0-F1
#
_cell.length_a   1.000
_cell.length_b   1.000
_cell.length_c   1.000
_cell.angle_alpha   90.00
_cell.angle_beta   90.00
_cell.angle_gamma   90.00
#
_symmetry.space_group_name_H-M   'P 1'
#
loop_
_entity.id
_entity.type
_entity.pdbx_description
1 polymer ?
#
loop_
_entity_poly.entity_id
_entity_poly.type
_entity_poly.pdbx_seq_one_letter_code
_entity_poly.pdbx_strand_id
1 'polypeptide(L)'
;MKGNALYPLSRVNVKTYSIPANSRVCNQENLFLGSIPKYVVLGMVHHEAFTGRRDLSPFNFRHYDIEYLALCQDGRQVPAKAFQPDFNNGVSVREFYNMFLATGRHLKDLP
;
A
#
# COMPACT_ATOMS: atom_id res chain seq x y z
N MET A 1 -32.14 -27.29 -15.14
CA MET A 1 -31.99 -25.88 -14.69
C MET A 1 -30.81 -25.25 -15.42
N LYS A 2 -31.06 -24.28 -16.31
CA LYS A 2 -30.00 -23.42 -16.86
C LYS A 2 -29.93 -22.18 -15.97
N GLY A 3 -28.76 -21.88 -15.43
CA GLY A 3 -28.49 -20.70 -14.62
C GLY A 3 -27.34 -19.90 -15.22
N ASN A 4 -27.33 -18.60 -14.99
CA ASN A 4 -26.23 -17.75 -15.42
C ASN A 4 -24.95 -18.10 -14.65
N ALA A 5 -23.82 -18.11 -15.34
CA ALA A 5 -22.52 -18.24 -14.70
C ALA A 5 -22.14 -16.92 -14.01
N LEU A 6 -21.81 -16.98 -12.71
CA LEU A 6 -21.33 -15.85 -11.94
C LEU A 6 -19.81 -15.94 -11.78
N TYR A 7 -19.08 -14.96 -12.31
CA TYR A 7 -17.63 -14.91 -12.21
C TYR A 7 -17.20 -13.81 -11.23
N PRO A 8 -16.38 -14.12 -10.21
CA PRO A 8 -15.87 -13.10 -9.31
C PRO A 8 -14.88 -12.20 -10.04
N LEU A 9 -15.19 -10.91 -10.14
CA LEU A 9 -14.31 -9.90 -10.71
C LEU A 9 -13.67 -9.06 -9.59
N SER A 10 -12.35 -9.17 -9.43
CA SER A 10 -11.57 -8.26 -8.58
C SER A 10 -11.26 -6.99 -9.37
N ARG A 11 -11.60 -5.83 -8.80
CA ARG A 11 -11.24 -4.51 -9.36
C ARG A 11 -10.10 -3.90 -8.56
N VAL A 12 -9.14 -3.31 -9.27
CA VAL A 12 -8.04 -2.54 -8.68
C VAL A 12 -8.31 -1.07 -8.95
N ASN A 13 -8.23 -0.24 -7.90
CA ASN A 13 -8.31 1.21 -8.02
C ASN A 13 -6.98 1.80 -7.53
N VAL A 14 -6.34 2.60 -8.38
CA VAL A 14 -5.05 3.24 -8.06
C VAL A 14 -5.30 4.71 -7.81
N LYS A 15 -4.74 5.23 -6.71
CA LYS A 15 -4.76 6.64 -6.35
C LYS A 15 -3.34 7.11 -6.13
N THR A 16 -3.01 8.26 -6.70
CA THR A 16 -1.68 8.85 -6.63
C THR A 16 -1.75 10.14 -5.84
N TYR A 17 -0.80 10.30 -4.92
CA TYR A 17 -0.64 11.50 -4.11
C TYR A 17 0.78 12.00 -4.24
N SER A 18 0.95 13.32 -4.38
CA SER A 18 2.27 13.95 -4.38
C SER A 18 2.54 14.54 -3.01
N ILE A 19 3.62 14.12 -2.37
CA ILE A 19 4.07 14.65 -1.09
C ILE A 19 5.15 15.71 -1.38
N PRO A 20 4.99 16.96 -0.91
CA PRO A 20 6.00 17.99 -1.08
C PRO A 20 7.33 17.60 -0.44
N ALA A 21 8.43 18.07 -1.02
CA ALA A 21 9.74 17.96 -0.40
C ALA A 21 9.73 18.61 0.99
N ASN A 22 10.51 18.06 1.91
CA ASN A 22 10.63 18.54 3.29
C ASN A 22 9.33 18.43 4.11
N SER A 23 8.36 17.63 3.67
CA SER A 23 7.19 17.28 4.48
C SER A 23 7.51 16.12 5.42
N ARG A 24 7.20 16.29 6.71
CA ARG A 24 7.33 15.24 7.72
C ARG A 24 6.05 14.40 7.88
N VAL A 25 4.89 14.99 7.58
CA VAL A 25 3.58 14.38 7.83
C VAL A 25 2.71 14.56 6.60
N CYS A 26 2.10 13.47 6.15
CA CYS A 26 1.10 13.46 5.10
C CYS A 26 -0.10 12.64 5.57
N ASN A 27 -1.27 13.29 5.63
CA ASN A 27 -2.53 12.62 5.95
C ASN A 27 -3.44 12.70 4.73
N GLN A 28 -3.95 11.54 4.31
CA GLN A 28 -4.86 11.47 3.19
C GLN A 28 -6.20 10.87 3.65
N GLU A 29 -7.22 11.72 3.59
CA GLU A 29 -8.58 11.35 3.97
C GLU A 29 -9.38 10.89 2.75
N ASN A 30 -10.48 10.18 3.02
CA ASN A 30 -11.45 9.73 2.01
C ASN A 30 -10.79 8.97 0.85
N LEU A 31 -9.84 8.08 1.19
CA LEU A 31 -9.09 7.26 0.23
C LEU A 31 -10.02 6.52 -0.73
N PHE A 32 -11.13 5.95 -0.24
CA PHE A 32 -12.12 5.28 -1.09
C PHE A 32 -13.52 5.76 -0.71
N LEU A 33 -14.31 6.15 -1.71
CA LEU A 33 -15.71 6.53 -1.54
C LEU A 33 -16.58 5.33 -1.94
N GLY A 34 -17.46 4.89 -1.03
CA GLY A 34 -18.35 3.75 -1.27
C GLY A 34 -17.73 2.42 -0.84
N SER A 35 -17.37 1.57 -1.81
CA SER A 35 -16.89 0.21 -1.49
C SER A 35 -15.51 0.22 -0.82
N ILE A 36 -15.42 -0.44 0.34
CA ILE A 36 -14.15 -0.64 1.05
C ILE A 36 -13.33 -1.71 0.33
N PRO A 37 -12.04 -1.48 0.03
CA PRO A 37 -11.18 -2.46 -0.62
C PRO A 37 -10.85 -3.63 0.31
N LYS A 38 -10.54 -4.80 -0.28
CA LYS A 38 -10.11 -5.99 0.47
C LYS A 38 -8.72 -5.82 1.11
N TYR A 39 -7.83 -5.13 0.43
CA TYR A 39 -6.49 -4.78 0.90
C TYR A 39 -6.04 -3.50 0.21
N VAL A 40 -5.14 -2.76 0.86
CA VAL A 40 -4.50 -1.56 0.32
C VAL A 40 -3.00 -1.83 0.23
N VAL A 41 -2.42 -1.50 -0.92
CA VAL A 41 -0.97 -1.56 -1.13
C VAL A 41 -0.48 -0.12 -1.31
N LEU A 42 0.49 0.27 -0.50
CA LEU A 42 1.16 1.56 -0.61
C LEU A 42 2.51 1.36 -1.31
N GLY A 43 2.78 2.17 -2.32
CA GLY A 43 4.09 2.23 -2.98
C GLY A 43 4.52 3.68 -3.12
N MET A 44 5.73 3.98 -2.69
CA MET A 44 6.31 5.31 -2.81
C MET A 44 7.46 5.28 -3.81
N VAL A 45 7.50 6.29 -4.66
CA VAL A 45 8.46 6.40 -5.75
C VAL A 45 8.85 7.87 -5.92
N HIS A 46 10.03 8.10 -6.49
CA HIS A 46 10.51 9.45 -6.74
C HIS A 46 9.60 10.15 -7.75
N HIS A 47 9.23 11.40 -7.48
CA HIS A 47 8.30 12.16 -8.33
C HIS A 47 8.73 12.18 -9.81
N GLU A 48 10.02 12.44 -10.07
CA GLU A 48 10.54 12.46 -11.44
C GLU A 48 10.54 11.08 -12.11
N ALA A 49 10.67 10.00 -11.32
CA ALA A 49 10.56 8.65 -11.86
C ALA A 49 9.10 8.34 -12.23
N PHE A 50 8.15 8.80 -11.43
CA PHE A 50 6.71 8.70 -11.71
C PHE A 50 6.29 9.51 -12.94
N THR A 51 6.86 10.71 -13.14
CA THR A 51 6.56 11.56 -14.32
C THR A 51 7.31 11.15 -15.59
N GLY A 52 8.31 10.25 -15.49
CA GLY A 52 8.93 9.60 -16.64
C GLY A 52 10.32 10.14 -17.04
N ARG A 53 11.15 10.59 -16.08
CA ARG A 53 12.56 10.88 -16.33
C ARG A 53 13.27 9.63 -16.88
N ARG A 54 13.93 9.74 -18.03
CA ARG A 54 14.42 8.58 -18.81
C ARG A 54 15.46 7.71 -18.09
N ASP A 55 16.19 8.30 -17.16
CA ASP A 55 17.25 7.68 -16.37
C ASP A 55 16.74 7.14 -15.01
N LEU A 56 15.45 7.29 -14.71
CA LEU A 56 14.82 6.79 -13.49
C LEU A 56 13.73 5.75 -13.81
N SER A 57 13.54 4.81 -12.90
CA SER A 57 12.50 3.79 -13.02
C SER A 57 11.31 4.07 -12.08
N PRO A 58 10.07 4.09 -12.58
CA PRO A 58 8.87 4.22 -11.75
C PRO A 58 8.60 2.97 -10.89
N PHE A 59 9.35 1.89 -11.10
CA PHE A 59 9.26 0.66 -10.31
C PHE A 59 10.31 0.57 -9.21
N ASN A 60 11.14 1.61 -9.06
CA ASN A 60 12.09 1.71 -7.96
C ASN A 60 11.41 2.29 -6.71
N PHE A 61 10.68 1.42 -5.99
CA PHE A 61 10.01 1.81 -4.76
C PHE A 61 11.02 2.07 -3.64
N ARG A 62 10.81 3.15 -2.88
CA ARG A 62 11.68 3.57 -1.78
C ARG A 62 10.87 3.76 -0.51
N HIS A 63 11.47 3.48 0.66
CA HIS A 63 10.80 3.63 1.95
C HIS A 63 10.84 5.05 2.52
N TYR A 64 11.73 5.93 2.01
CA TYR A 64 11.86 7.33 2.44
C TYR A 64 11.94 7.52 3.96
N ASP A 65 12.52 6.55 4.66
CA ASP A 65 12.67 6.53 6.12
C ASP A 65 11.38 6.85 6.88
N ILE A 66 10.23 6.36 6.40
CA ILE A 66 8.97 6.48 7.14
C ILE A 66 9.12 5.88 8.54
N GLU A 67 8.80 6.66 9.56
CA GLU A 67 8.83 6.24 10.97
C GLU A 67 7.45 5.82 11.49
N TYR A 68 6.38 6.20 10.80
CA TYR A 68 5.00 5.95 11.22
C TYR A 68 4.04 5.85 10.04
N LEU A 69 3.24 4.77 9.99
CA LEU A 69 2.16 4.59 9.02
C LEU A 69 0.95 3.93 9.69
N ALA A 70 -0.21 4.58 9.58
CA ALA A 70 -1.48 4.05 10.07
C ALA A 70 -2.56 4.25 9.01
N LEU A 71 -3.34 3.20 8.73
CA LEU A 71 -4.57 3.29 7.95
C LEU A 71 -5.74 3.30 8.93
N CYS A 72 -6.67 4.25 8.76
CA CYS A 72 -7.87 4.32 9.58
C CYS A 72 -9.10 3.95 8.74
N GLN A 73 -9.89 3.01 9.24
CA GLN A 73 -11.19 2.63 8.73
C GLN A 73 -12.25 3.00 9.77
N ASP A 74 -13.17 3.91 9.42
CA ASP A 74 -14.28 4.33 10.29
C ASP A 74 -13.84 4.72 11.72
N GLY A 75 -12.72 5.45 11.82
CA GLY A 75 -12.13 5.89 13.08
C GLY A 75 -11.29 4.84 13.83
N ARG A 76 -11.14 3.63 13.29
CA ARG A 76 -10.31 2.56 13.88
C ARG A 76 -9.06 2.32 13.06
N GLN A 77 -7.92 2.12 13.72
CA GLN A 77 -6.65 1.82 13.05
C GLN A 77 -6.62 0.36 12.54
N VAL A 78 -6.14 0.18 11.32
CA VAL A 78 -5.94 -1.11 10.66
C VAL A 78 -4.52 -1.16 10.09
N PRO A 79 -3.64 -2.04 10.58
CA PRO A 79 -3.81 -2.89 11.77
C PRO A 79 -3.92 -2.06 13.07
N ALA A 80 -4.37 -2.70 14.15
CA ALA A 80 -4.64 -2.03 15.44
C ALA A 80 -3.43 -1.28 16.02
N LYS A 81 -2.21 -1.77 15.74
CA LYS A 81 -0.96 -1.07 16.02
C LYS A 81 -0.39 -0.52 14.72
N ALA A 82 -0.22 0.79 14.65
CA ALA A 82 0.45 1.45 13.55
C ALA A 82 1.81 0.82 13.21
N PHE A 83 2.18 0.92 11.95
CA PHE A 83 3.50 0.58 11.49
C PHE A 83 4.50 1.63 11.95
N GLN A 84 5.62 1.18 12.49
CA GLN A 84 6.70 2.00 13.02
C GLN A 84 8.03 1.35 12.64
N PRO A 85 8.34 1.27 11.34
CA PRO A 85 9.56 0.61 10.91
C PRO A 85 10.78 1.49 11.24
N ASP A 86 11.90 0.81 11.48
CA ASP A 86 13.23 1.41 11.55
C ASP A 86 14.12 0.70 10.55
N PHE A 87 14.28 1.32 9.38
CA PHE A 87 15.03 0.75 8.26
C PHE A 87 16.54 0.71 8.55
N ASN A 88 17.06 1.60 9.39
CA ASN A 88 18.48 1.64 9.74
C ASN A 88 18.86 0.48 10.67
N ASN A 89 17.95 0.09 11.56
CA ASN A 89 18.15 -1.04 12.47
C ASN A 89 17.53 -2.36 11.97
N GLY A 90 17.05 -2.41 10.72
CA GLY A 90 16.46 -3.61 10.12
C GLY A 90 15.08 -4.00 10.67
N VAL A 91 14.42 -3.13 11.41
CA VAL A 91 13.09 -3.35 12.00
C VAL A 91 12.02 -2.97 10.98
N SER A 92 11.79 -3.80 9.96
CA SER A 92 10.72 -3.60 8.96
C SER A 92 10.02 -4.89 8.52
N VAL A 93 10.38 -6.01 9.15
CA VAL A 93 9.91 -7.36 8.79
C VAL A 93 8.40 -7.50 8.98
N ARG A 94 7.84 -6.89 10.03
CA ARG A 94 6.40 -6.95 10.31
C ARG A 94 5.58 -6.32 9.18
N GLU A 95 6.02 -5.15 8.73
CA GLU A 95 5.40 -4.37 7.66
C GLU A 95 5.42 -5.15 6.34
N PHE A 96 6.57 -5.73 6.01
CA PHE A 96 6.72 -6.60 4.83
C PHE A 96 5.83 -7.86 4.93
N TYR A 97 5.84 -8.53 6.08
CA TYR A 97 5.05 -9.73 6.29
C TYR A 97 3.54 -9.44 6.22
N ASN A 98 3.08 -8.31 6.75
CA ASN A 98 1.69 -7.89 6.63
C ASN A 98 1.26 -7.70 5.16
N MET A 99 2.10 -7.09 4.33
CA MET A 99 1.84 -6.97 2.89
C MET A 99 1.75 -8.35 2.22
N PHE A 100 2.64 -9.27 2.58
CA PHE A 100 2.67 -10.62 2.02
C PHE A 100 1.42 -11.43 2.38
N LEU A 101 0.95 -11.31 3.62
CA LEU A 101 -0.32 -11.88 4.07
C LEU A 101 -1.52 -11.26 3.34
N ALA A 102 -1.58 -9.93 3.27
CA ALA A 102 -2.70 -9.20 2.67
C ALA A 102 -2.90 -9.50 1.17
N THR A 103 -1.81 -9.76 0.44
CA THR A 103 -1.85 -10.09 -0.99
C THR A 103 -2.14 -11.57 -1.27
N GLY A 104 -2.26 -12.41 -0.24
CA GLY A 104 -2.52 -13.84 -0.38
C GLY A 104 -1.41 -14.61 -1.10
N ARG A 105 -0.21 -14.02 -1.27
CA ARG A 105 0.93 -14.69 -1.90
C ARG A 105 1.51 -15.80 -1.02
N HIS A 106 1.36 -15.69 0.31
CA HIS A 106 1.78 -16.73 1.25
C HIS A 106 1.14 -18.11 1.04
N LEU A 107 0.03 -18.20 0.32
CA LEU A 107 -0.66 -19.47 0.02
C LEU A 107 -0.32 -20.04 -1.36
N LYS A 108 0.42 -19.31 -2.20
CA LYS A 108 0.73 -19.74 -3.58
C LYS A 108 2.09 -20.42 -3.72
N ASP A 109 2.92 -20.31 -2.70
CA ASP A 109 4.29 -20.85 -2.67
C ASP A 109 4.39 -22.13 -1.79
N LEU A 110 3.26 -22.76 -1.48
CA LEU A 110 3.25 -24.11 -0.91
C LEU A 110 3.51 -25.12 -2.04
N PRO A 111 4.44 -26.08 -1.86
CA PRO A 111 4.69 -27.13 -2.86
C PRO A 111 3.46 -28.00 -3.11
#